data_AF-A0A2H0STU8-F1
#
_entry.id   AF-A0A2H0STU8-F1
#
_cell.length_a   1.000
_cell.length_b   1.000
_cell.length_c   1.000
_cell.angle_alpha   90.00
_cell.angle_beta   90.00
_cell.angle_gamma   90.00
#
_symmetry.space_group_name_H-M   'P 1'
#
loop_
_entity.id
_entity.type
_entity.pdbx_description
1 polymer ?
#
loop_
_entity_poly.entity_id
_entity_poly.type
_entity_poly.pdbx_seq_one_letter_code
_entity_poly.pdbx_strand_id
1 'polypeptide(L)'
;MTDSLPKPPQVDELQSGEDLALSALNDSTSDEVAESDELASSLAHLQGVIERNALELEKSKEDLKLKREQLRSIYENDTRLATAEEQAQVLMQEVKQEKARLQGGPQTVTLKSQIAELSAQKKEIEEALSDHLIKYNKLTDSTSFDTSDGDQWDFSMAARVKPRKKSRND
;
A
#
# COMPACT_ATOMS: atom_id res chain seq x y z
N MET A 1 62.41 87.69 -46.83
CA MET A 1 63.32 86.83 -47.62
C MET A 1 64.29 86.19 -46.62
N THR A 2 64.45 84.88 -46.42
CA THR A 2 63.85 83.64 -47.01
C THR A 2 64.41 82.44 -46.19
N ASP A 3 63.72 81.34 -45.87
CA ASP A 3 62.27 81.06 -45.92
C ASP A 3 61.88 79.86 -44.97
N SER A 4 60.79 79.11 -45.24
CA SER A 4 60.15 78.14 -44.31
C SER A 4 60.52 76.64 -44.47
N LEU A 5 59.99 75.79 -43.56
CA LEU A 5 59.86 74.30 -43.54
C LEU A 5 60.99 73.46 -42.88
N PRO A 6 60.72 72.22 -42.38
CA PRO A 6 59.43 71.58 -42.02
C PRO A 6 59.38 70.98 -40.59
N LYS A 7 58.19 70.54 -40.16
CA LYS A 7 57.96 69.74 -38.94
C LYS A 7 58.24 68.25 -39.21
N PRO A 8 59.00 67.52 -38.37
CA PRO A 8 59.24 66.09 -38.57
C PRO A 8 57.97 65.24 -38.31
N PRO A 9 57.83 64.08 -38.96
CA PRO A 9 56.65 63.23 -38.84
C PRO A 9 56.59 62.51 -37.48
N GLN A 10 55.38 62.19 -37.03
CA GLN A 10 55.19 61.24 -35.95
C GLN A 10 55.56 59.85 -36.46
N VAL A 11 56.42 59.15 -35.73
CA VAL A 11 56.66 57.72 -35.94
C VAL A 11 55.57 56.97 -35.20
N ASP A 12 54.74 56.22 -35.94
CA ASP A 12 53.87 55.21 -35.32
C ASP A 12 54.77 54.13 -34.71
N GLU A 13 54.74 54.02 -33.38
CA GLU A 13 55.38 52.93 -32.67
C GLU A 13 54.61 51.63 -33.00
N LEU A 14 55.23 50.77 -33.81
CA LEU A 14 54.72 49.44 -34.10
C LEU A 14 54.69 48.64 -32.79
N GLN A 15 53.49 48.35 -32.30
CA GLN A 15 53.29 47.60 -31.05
C GLN A 15 54.07 46.29 -31.07
N SER A 16 54.82 46.04 -29.99
CA SER A 16 55.58 44.79 -29.86
C SER A 16 54.63 43.60 -29.79
N GLY A 17 55.07 42.44 -30.30
CA GLY A 17 54.35 41.18 -30.07
C GLY A 17 54.19 40.83 -28.59
N GLU A 18 55.07 41.36 -27.73
CA GLU A 18 54.97 41.23 -26.27
C GLU A 18 53.87 42.12 -25.67
N ASP A 19 53.65 43.33 -26.17
CA ASP A 19 52.52 44.18 -25.76
C ASP A 19 51.18 43.55 -26.16
N LEU A 20 51.12 42.98 -27.36
CA LEU A 20 49.93 42.29 -27.87
C LEU A 20 49.62 41.02 -27.05
N ALA A 21 50.66 40.27 -26.64
CA ALA A 21 50.51 39.14 -25.73
C ALA A 21 50.08 39.56 -24.31
N LEU A 22 50.64 40.66 -23.78
CA LEU A 22 50.28 41.21 -22.47
C LEU A 22 48.84 41.74 -22.43
N SER A 23 48.40 42.47 -23.46
CA SER A 23 47.01 42.90 -23.59
C SER A 23 46.07 41.71 -23.67
N ALA A 24 46.35 40.71 -24.50
CA ALA A 24 45.51 39.52 -24.62
C ALA A 24 45.41 38.72 -23.30
N LEU A 25 46.52 38.60 -22.56
CA LEU A 25 46.50 37.97 -21.24
C LEU A 25 45.61 38.76 -20.26
N ASN A 26 45.78 40.08 -20.22
CA ASN A 26 45.07 40.94 -19.26
C ASN A 26 43.56 40.98 -19.54
N ASP A 27 43.16 41.03 -20.81
CA ASP A 27 41.75 40.96 -21.26
C ASP A 27 41.13 39.61 -20.84
N SER A 28 41.83 38.50 -21.15
CA SER A 28 41.40 37.15 -20.76
C SER A 28 41.21 37.01 -19.25
N THR A 29 42.15 37.51 -18.45
CA THR A 29 42.05 37.46 -16.98
C THR A 29 40.98 38.39 -16.41
N SER A 30 40.57 39.44 -17.13
CA SER A 30 39.52 40.35 -16.67
C SER A 30 38.13 39.71 -16.82
N ASP A 31 37.86 39.07 -17.96
CA ASP A 31 36.59 38.38 -18.20
C ASP A 31 36.43 37.14 -17.30
N GLU A 32 37.48 36.33 -17.12
CA GLU A 32 37.44 35.17 -16.19
C GLU A 32 37.15 35.58 -14.73
N VAL A 33 37.67 36.73 -14.29
CA VAL A 33 37.40 37.26 -12.94
C VAL A 33 35.98 37.79 -12.83
N ALA A 34 35.47 38.46 -13.87
CA ALA A 34 34.07 38.94 -13.89
C ALA A 34 33.07 37.77 -13.88
N GLU A 35 33.28 36.72 -14.69
CA GLU A 35 32.45 35.51 -14.67
C GLU A 35 32.52 34.79 -13.31
N SER A 36 33.70 34.75 -12.68
CA SER A 36 33.88 34.19 -11.33
C SER A 36 33.12 34.98 -10.26
N ASP A 37 33.11 36.31 -10.32
CA ASP A 37 32.39 37.17 -9.38
C ASP A 37 30.86 37.09 -9.57
N GLU A 38 30.37 37.02 -10.81
CA GLU A 38 28.95 36.74 -11.08
C GLU A 38 28.52 35.36 -10.58
N LEU A 39 29.34 34.33 -10.80
CA LEU A 39 29.10 32.98 -10.30
C LEU A 39 29.09 32.94 -8.76
N ALA A 40 30.04 33.61 -8.11
CA ALA A 40 30.09 33.70 -6.65
C ALA A 40 28.86 34.43 -6.07
N SER A 41 28.43 35.52 -6.69
CA SER A 41 27.21 36.26 -6.35
C SER A 41 25.95 35.39 -6.50
N SER A 42 25.84 34.65 -7.61
CA SER A 42 24.74 33.71 -7.88
C SER A 42 24.69 32.57 -6.85
N LEU A 43 25.84 31.99 -6.50
CA LEU A 43 25.95 30.95 -5.47
C LEU A 43 25.57 31.47 -4.08
N ALA A 44 26.01 32.67 -3.71
CA ALA A 44 25.64 33.29 -2.43
C ALA A 44 24.13 33.58 -2.35
N HIS A 45 23.52 34.06 -3.45
CA HIS A 45 22.07 34.24 -3.53
C HIS A 45 21.31 32.91 -3.39
N LEU A 46 21.73 31.89 -4.14
CA LEU A 46 21.14 30.55 -4.08
C LEU A 46 21.27 29.94 -2.67
N GLN A 47 22.42 30.09 -2.01
CA GLN A 47 22.63 29.63 -0.65
C GLN A 47 21.68 30.30 0.34
N GLY A 48 21.47 31.62 0.24
CA GLY A 48 20.50 32.33 1.08
C GLY A 48 19.05 31.89 0.85
N VAL A 49 18.67 31.57 -0.40
CA VAL A 49 17.36 31.00 -0.73
C VAL A 49 17.21 29.59 -0.16
N ILE A 50 18.23 28.74 -0.28
CA ILE A 50 18.25 27.38 0.27
C ILE A 50 18.13 27.42 1.80
N GLU A 51 18.91 28.25 2.48
CA GLU A 51 18.89 28.39 3.94
C GLU A 51 17.54 28.87 4.46
N ARG A 52 16.98 29.94 3.87
CA ARG A 52 15.63 30.43 4.23
C ARG A 52 14.58 29.33 4.03
N ASN A 53 14.58 28.65 2.89
CA ASN A 53 13.60 27.61 2.59
C ASN A 53 13.78 26.38 3.51
N ALA A 54 15.01 26.07 3.95
CA ALA A 54 15.28 25.00 4.90
C ALA A 54 14.73 25.32 6.30
N LEU A 55 14.95 26.55 6.79
CA LEU A 55 14.40 27.04 8.06
C LEU A 55 12.87 27.11 8.04
N GLU A 56 12.27 27.59 6.95
CA GLU A 56 10.81 27.59 6.73
C GLU A 56 10.25 26.16 6.72
N LEU A 57 10.95 25.20 6.11
CA LEU A 57 10.56 23.79 6.08
C LEU A 57 10.66 23.13 7.47
N GLU A 58 11.69 23.45 8.25
CA GLU A 58 11.85 22.94 9.62
C GLU A 58 10.72 23.45 10.52
N LYS A 59 10.49 24.76 10.55
CA LYS A 59 9.36 25.38 11.26
C LYS A 59 8.01 24.79 10.82
N SER A 60 7.80 24.63 9.52
CA SER A 60 6.57 24.04 8.98
C SER A 60 6.36 22.60 9.45
N LYS A 61 7.41 21.80 9.62
CA LYS A 61 7.32 20.43 10.17
C LYS A 61 6.95 20.45 11.65
N GLU A 62 7.52 21.36 12.43
CA GLU A 62 7.20 21.52 13.86
C GLU A 62 5.74 21.98 14.05
N ASP A 63 5.30 23.01 13.33
CA ASP A 63 3.93 23.50 13.34
C ASP A 63 2.94 22.39 12.96
N LEU A 64 3.25 21.60 11.92
CA LEU A 64 2.41 20.48 11.49
C LEU A 64 2.34 19.37 12.56
N LYS A 65 3.47 19.05 13.22
CA LYS A 65 3.51 18.12 14.35
C LYS A 65 2.65 18.63 15.51
N LEU A 66 2.76 19.90 15.88
CA LEU A 66 1.96 20.53 16.93
C LEU A 66 0.46 20.53 16.59
N LYS A 67 0.09 20.81 15.33
CA LYS A 67 -1.31 20.78 14.88
C LYS A 67 -1.91 19.38 14.89
N ARG A 68 -1.13 18.34 14.56
CA ARG A 68 -1.55 16.94 14.72
C ARG A 68 -1.78 16.57 16.18
N GLU A 69 -0.90 17.00 17.07
CA GLU A 69 -1.04 16.73 18.51
C GLU A 69 -2.25 17.48 19.10
N GLN A 70 -2.44 18.75 18.73
CA GLN A 70 -3.65 19.53 19.09
C GLN A 70 -4.93 18.85 18.59
N LEU A 71 -4.96 18.37 17.34
CA LEU A 71 -6.10 17.65 16.78
C LEU A 71 -6.38 16.34 17.55
N ARG A 72 -5.33 15.56 17.85
CA ARG A 72 -5.44 14.33 18.64
C ARG A 72 -5.98 14.61 20.04
N SER A 73 -5.44 15.63 20.70
CA SER A 73 -5.84 16.06 22.04
C SER A 73 -7.30 16.53 22.12
N ILE A 74 -7.86 17.09 21.04
CA ILE A 74 -9.31 17.41 20.98
C ILE A 74 -10.16 16.14 21.10
N TYR A 75 -9.81 15.05 20.41
CA TYR A 75 -10.55 13.80 20.49
C TYR A 75 -10.33 13.07 21.82
N GLU A 76 -9.08 12.99 22.30
CA GLU A 76 -8.75 12.28 23.55
C GLU A 76 -9.34 12.95 24.80
N ASN A 77 -9.58 14.27 24.77
CA ASN A 77 -10.22 15.01 25.86
C ASN A 77 -11.74 15.22 25.67
N ASP A 78 -12.34 14.79 24.55
CA ASP A 78 -13.80 14.91 24.37
C ASP A 78 -14.53 13.87 25.23
N THR A 79 -15.11 14.35 26.34
CA THR A 79 -15.81 13.51 27.32
C THR A 79 -17.07 12.87 26.75
N ARG A 80 -17.67 13.41 25.68
CA ARG A 80 -18.85 12.83 25.02
C ARG A 80 -18.45 11.66 24.14
N LEU A 81 -17.33 11.77 23.42
CA LEU A 81 -16.75 10.68 22.64
C LEU A 81 -16.34 9.54 23.57
N ALA A 82 -15.58 9.83 24.64
CA ALA A 82 -15.18 8.82 25.62
C ALA A 82 -16.39 8.10 26.26
N THR A 83 -17.45 8.84 26.62
CA THR A 83 -18.70 8.26 27.15
C THR A 83 -19.40 7.37 26.11
N ALA A 84 -19.42 7.79 24.84
CA ALA A 84 -20.04 7.02 23.76
C ALA A 84 -19.26 5.74 23.43
N GLU A 85 -17.92 5.78 23.48
CA GLU A 85 -17.06 4.60 23.31
C GLU A 85 -17.22 3.61 24.47
N GLU A 86 -17.28 4.08 25.72
CA GLU A 86 -17.56 3.25 26.89
C GLU A 86 -18.95 2.58 26.79
N GLN A 87 -20.00 3.34 26.45
CA GLN A 87 -21.34 2.81 26.22
C GLN A 87 -21.36 1.77 25.10
N ALA A 88 -20.68 2.02 23.97
CA ALA A 88 -20.56 1.06 22.89
C ALA A 88 -19.84 -0.23 23.34
N GLN A 89 -18.79 -0.12 24.15
CA GLN A 89 -18.05 -1.26 24.69
C GLN A 89 -18.92 -2.09 25.65
N VAL A 90 -19.73 -1.47 26.51
CA VAL A 90 -20.70 -2.16 27.38
C VAL A 90 -21.74 -2.90 26.54
N LEU A 91 -22.39 -2.23 25.58
CA LEU A 91 -23.39 -2.84 24.70
C LEU A 91 -22.81 -4.01 23.88
N MET A 92 -21.56 -3.91 23.42
CA MET A 92 -20.86 -5.02 22.75
C MET A 92 -20.63 -6.23 23.67
N GLN A 93 -20.34 -6.00 24.96
CA GLN A 93 -20.22 -7.06 25.95
C GLN A 93 -21.58 -7.72 26.25
N GLU A 94 -22.64 -6.93 26.43
CA GLU A 94 -24.01 -7.44 26.62
C GLU A 94 -24.47 -8.29 25.42
N VAL A 95 -24.29 -7.80 24.19
CA VAL A 95 -24.62 -8.56 22.97
C VAL A 95 -23.81 -9.87 22.88
N LYS A 96 -22.55 -9.87 23.32
CA LYS A 96 -21.72 -11.09 23.37
C LYS A 96 -22.23 -12.06 24.44
N GLN A 97 -22.61 -11.57 25.62
CA GLN A 97 -23.16 -12.36 26.71
C GLN A 97 -24.51 -12.99 26.33
N GLU A 98 -25.41 -12.22 25.73
CA GLU A 98 -26.70 -12.73 25.26
C GLU A 98 -26.55 -13.75 24.13
N LYS A 99 -25.63 -13.54 23.18
CA LYS A 99 -25.29 -14.56 22.17
C LYS A 99 -24.79 -15.85 22.82
N ALA A 100 -23.92 -15.76 23.83
CA ALA A 100 -23.45 -16.94 24.57
C ALA A 100 -24.58 -17.64 25.33
N ARG A 101 -25.46 -16.88 26.00
CA ARG A 101 -26.64 -17.38 26.72
C ARG A 101 -27.61 -18.10 25.79
N LEU A 102 -27.89 -17.55 24.61
CA LEU A 102 -28.71 -18.19 23.59
C LEU A 102 -28.04 -19.45 23.04
N GLN A 103 -26.73 -19.42 22.74
CA GLN A 103 -26.01 -20.57 22.20
C GLN A 103 -25.92 -21.77 23.16
N GLY A 104 -25.84 -21.50 24.48
CA GLY A 104 -25.89 -22.49 25.55
C GLY A 104 -27.30 -22.76 26.08
N GLY A 105 -28.33 -22.08 25.55
CA GLY A 105 -29.71 -22.22 26.00
C GLY A 105 -30.26 -23.63 25.70
N PRO A 106 -31.11 -24.21 26.57
CA PRO A 106 -31.58 -25.59 26.42
C PRO A 106 -32.20 -25.88 25.04
N GLN A 107 -33.02 -24.96 24.51
CA GLN A 107 -33.63 -25.09 23.18
C GLN A 107 -32.58 -25.21 22.07
N THR A 108 -31.52 -24.38 22.10
CA THR A 108 -30.45 -24.39 21.09
C THR A 108 -29.56 -25.62 21.22
N VAL A 109 -29.31 -26.11 22.44
CA VAL A 109 -28.57 -27.37 22.67
C VAL A 109 -29.37 -28.57 22.17
N THR A 110 -30.67 -28.66 22.51
CA THR A 110 -31.57 -29.70 22.00
C THR A 110 -31.64 -29.68 20.47
N LEU A 111 -31.82 -28.52 19.85
CA LEU A 111 -31.89 -28.40 18.39
C LEU A 111 -30.57 -28.81 17.72
N LYS A 112 -29.42 -28.45 18.29
CA LYS A 112 -28.10 -28.93 17.81
C LYS A 112 -27.98 -30.45 17.89
N SER A 113 -28.47 -31.06 18.98
CA SER A 113 -28.47 -32.53 19.13
C SER A 113 -29.36 -33.20 18.08
N GLN A 114 -30.58 -32.67 17.87
CA GLN A 114 -31.51 -33.17 16.85
C GLN A 114 -30.94 -33.04 15.43
N ILE A 115 -30.28 -31.92 15.11
CA ILE A 115 -29.60 -31.73 13.81
C ILE A 115 -28.46 -32.75 13.64
N ALA A 116 -27.67 -33.00 14.68
CA ALA A 116 -26.59 -33.99 14.64
C ALA A 116 -27.12 -35.42 14.46
N GLU A 117 -28.18 -35.78 15.18
CA GLU A 117 -28.86 -37.08 15.07
C GLU A 117 -29.46 -37.30 13.67
N LEU A 118 -30.24 -36.34 13.15
CA LEU A 118 -30.80 -36.39 11.80
C LEU A 118 -29.71 -36.46 10.73
N SER A 119 -28.56 -35.81 10.94
CA SER A 119 -27.41 -35.88 10.02
C SER A 119 -26.74 -37.26 10.03
N ALA A 120 -26.67 -37.92 11.19
CA ALA A 120 -26.16 -39.28 11.31
C ALA A 120 -27.12 -40.29 10.66
N GLN A 121 -28.41 -40.23 10.99
CA GLN A 121 -29.47 -41.05 10.39
C GLN A 121 -29.50 -40.90 8.87
N LYS A 122 -29.43 -39.66 8.36
CA LYS A 122 -29.35 -39.39 6.93
C LYS A 122 -28.15 -40.12 6.29
N LYS A 123 -26.96 -40.02 6.88
CA LYS A 123 -25.75 -40.66 6.35
C LYS A 123 -25.86 -42.18 6.33
N GLU A 124 -26.43 -42.78 7.38
CA GLU A 124 -26.66 -44.23 7.44
C GLU A 124 -27.65 -44.70 6.36
N ILE A 125 -28.72 -43.91 6.11
CA ILE A 125 -29.68 -44.16 5.03
C ILE A 125 -29.01 -43.99 3.65
N GLU A 126 -28.17 -42.96 3.45
CA GLU A 126 -27.43 -42.75 2.20
C GLU A 126 -26.41 -43.88 1.92
N GLU A 127 -25.72 -44.39 2.94
CA GLU A 127 -24.80 -45.54 2.81
C GLU A 127 -25.56 -46.83 2.48
N ALA A 128 -26.65 -47.14 3.20
CA ALA A 128 -27.50 -48.29 2.92
C ALA A 128 -28.16 -48.22 1.53
N LEU A 129 -28.61 -47.03 1.11
CA LEU A 129 -29.20 -46.80 -0.20
C LEU A 129 -28.15 -46.97 -1.31
N SER A 130 -26.94 -46.44 -1.15
CA SER A 130 -25.82 -46.67 -2.08
C SER A 130 -25.54 -48.17 -2.25
N ASP A 131 -25.46 -48.93 -1.16
CA ASP A 131 -25.25 -50.38 -1.21
C ASP A 131 -26.38 -51.12 -1.93
N HIS A 132 -27.64 -50.68 -1.76
CA HIS A 132 -28.78 -51.25 -2.48
C HIS A 132 -28.79 -50.88 -3.96
N LEU A 133 -28.48 -49.64 -4.34
CA LEU A 133 -28.39 -49.20 -5.74
C LEU A 133 -27.25 -49.93 -6.49
N ILE A 134 -26.10 -50.15 -5.84
CA ILE A 134 -25.00 -50.96 -6.39
C ILE A 134 -25.42 -52.42 -6.59
N LYS A 135 -26.18 -53.01 -5.66
CA LYS A 135 -26.72 -54.37 -5.81
C LYS A 135 -27.76 -54.45 -6.92
N TYR A 136 -28.65 -53.45 -7.03
CA TYR A 136 -29.66 -53.36 -8.07
C TYR A 136 -29.01 -53.30 -9.46
N ASN A 137 -28.08 -52.36 -9.67
CA ASN A 137 -27.37 -52.24 -10.95
C ASN A 137 -26.67 -53.54 -11.35
N LYS A 138 -26.03 -54.26 -10.42
CA LYS A 138 -25.39 -55.57 -10.67
C LYS A 138 -26.37 -56.71 -11.04
N LEU A 139 -27.67 -56.53 -10.81
CA LEU A 139 -28.70 -57.53 -11.09
C LEU A 139 -29.53 -57.21 -12.34
N THR A 140 -29.67 -55.93 -12.68
CA THR A 140 -30.55 -55.44 -13.76
C THR A 140 -29.80 -54.75 -14.90
N ASP A 141 -28.51 -54.46 -14.72
CA ASP A 141 -27.68 -53.55 -15.54
C ASP A 141 -28.29 -52.15 -15.75
N SER A 142 -29.34 -51.80 -14.98
CA SER A 142 -30.04 -50.51 -15.04
C SER A 142 -29.45 -49.50 -14.06
N THR A 143 -29.45 -48.23 -14.45
CA THR A 143 -29.11 -47.05 -13.61
C THR A 143 -30.33 -46.22 -13.24
N SER A 144 -31.53 -46.77 -13.41
CA SER A 144 -32.80 -46.13 -13.06
C SER A 144 -33.75 -47.13 -12.41
N PHE A 145 -34.61 -46.66 -11.51
CA PHE A 145 -35.67 -47.47 -10.88
C PHE A 145 -36.99 -46.71 -10.82
N ASP A 146 -38.10 -47.44 -10.90
CA ASP A 146 -39.44 -46.86 -10.78
C ASP A 146 -39.86 -46.76 -9.31
N THR A 147 -40.54 -45.68 -8.95
CA THR A 147 -41.12 -45.46 -7.62
C THR A 147 -42.57 -45.93 -7.56
N SER A 148 -43.10 -46.12 -6.35
CA SER A 148 -44.52 -46.47 -6.12
C SER A 148 -45.51 -45.47 -6.71
N ASP A 149 -45.07 -44.24 -6.93
CA ASP A 149 -45.90 -43.11 -7.30
C ASP A 149 -45.93 -42.91 -8.83
N GLY A 150 -45.20 -43.74 -9.58
CA GLY A 150 -45.13 -43.75 -11.04
C GLY A 150 -43.97 -42.94 -11.64
N ASP A 151 -43.18 -42.26 -10.82
CA ASP A 151 -41.98 -41.53 -11.26
C ASP A 151 -40.77 -42.49 -11.38
N GLN A 152 -39.95 -42.29 -12.42
CA GLN A 152 -38.68 -42.99 -12.61
C GLN A 152 -37.52 -42.14 -12.07
N TRP A 153 -36.66 -42.73 -11.24
CA TRP A 153 -35.51 -42.06 -10.62
C TRP A 153 -34.19 -42.63 -11.15
N ASP A 154 -33.34 -41.75 -11.67
CA ASP A 154 -31.99 -42.07 -12.14
C ASP A 154 -30.96 -41.96 -11.01
N PHE A 155 -29.95 -42.84 -11.01
CA PHE A 155 -28.83 -42.79 -10.07
C PHE A 155 -27.48 -43.01 -10.77
N SER A 156 -26.40 -42.49 -10.16
CA SER A 156 -25.04 -42.62 -10.70
C SER A 156 -24.06 -43.17 -9.65
N MET A 157 -23.23 -44.12 -10.06
CA MET A 157 -22.18 -44.70 -9.21
C MET A 157 -20.88 -43.90 -9.35
N ALA A 158 -20.59 -43.04 -8.37
CA ALA A 158 -19.41 -42.17 -8.38
C ALA A 158 -18.23 -42.72 -7.54
N ALA A 159 -17.26 -43.38 -8.19
CA ALA A 159 -15.99 -43.71 -7.56
C ALA A 159 -15.05 -42.48 -7.52
N ARG A 160 -14.48 -42.15 -6.34
CA ARG A 160 -13.50 -41.06 -6.18
C ARG A 160 -12.15 -41.59 -5.70
N VAL A 161 -11.07 -41.21 -6.40
CA VAL A 161 -9.69 -41.52 -6.02
C VAL A 161 -9.31 -40.66 -4.80
N LYS A 162 -8.85 -41.30 -3.71
CA LYS A 162 -8.33 -40.59 -2.53
C LYS A 162 -6.86 -40.20 -2.75
N PRO A 163 -6.39 -39.04 -2.25
CA PRO A 163 -5.00 -38.63 -2.39
C PRO A 163 -4.05 -39.61 -1.69
N ARG A 164 -2.91 -39.88 -2.33
CA ARG A 164 -1.88 -40.82 -1.87
C ARG A 164 -1.31 -40.39 -0.52
N LYS A 165 -1.46 -41.23 0.52
CA LYS A 165 -0.78 -41.02 1.81
C LYS A 165 0.73 -40.96 1.57
N LYS A 166 1.34 -39.82 1.90
CA LYS A 166 2.79 -39.67 1.97
C LYS A 166 3.23 -40.26 3.31
N SER A 167 3.95 -41.38 3.29
CA SER A 167 4.65 -41.85 4.48
C SER A 167 5.71 -40.82 4.85
N ARG A 168 5.60 -40.21 6.03
CA ARG A 168 6.78 -39.66 6.69
C ARG A 168 7.61 -40.88 7.12
N ASN A 169 8.79 -41.04 6.53
CA ASN A 169 9.85 -41.71 7.26
C ASN A 169 10.27 -40.76 8.39
N ASP A 170 10.60 -41.33 9.54
CA ASP A 170 11.40 -40.69 10.58
C ASP A 170 12.82 -40.37 10.06
#